data_AF-Q9M5Q0-F1
#
_entry.id   AF-Q9M5Q0-F1
#
_cell.length_a   1.000
_cell.length_b   1.000
_cell.length_c   1.000
_cell.angle_alpha   90.00
_cell.angle_beta   90.00
_cell.angle_gamma   90.00
#
_symmetry.space_group_name_H-M   'P 1'
#
loop_
_entity.id
_entity.type
_entity.pdbx_description
1 polymer ?
#
loop_
_entity_poly.entity_id
_entity_poly.type
_entity_poly.pdbx_seq_one_letter_code
_entity_poly.pdbx_strand_id
1 'polypeptide(L)'
;GGVGKTTLAKLVFNNSTVSKHFDVLLWVYVSVHFDQNKIMQEMLDSFCGDEHDEIKKSKELQLQDKLDYLLKSKRVLLVMDDMWEDSTKEKWDELLNPLLKNDVMGNSVLVTTRKPSVATMIEAADHINLDGLKKDDFWCLFKECVFGHENYKGEPRLEKIGQQIVDKLKGNPLAA
;
A
#
# COMPACT_ATOMS: atom_id res chain seq x y z
N GLY A 1 -12.59 6.22 5.37
CA GLY A 1 -11.15 6.02 5.69
C GLY A 1 -11.02 5.11 6.90
N GLY A 2 -9.83 4.59 7.20
CA GLY A 2 -9.58 3.83 8.44
C GLY A 2 -9.90 2.34 8.42
N VAL A 3 -10.36 1.79 7.29
CA VAL A 3 -10.75 0.35 7.15
C VAL A 3 -9.58 -0.62 7.01
N GLY A 4 -8.33 -0.17 7.12
CA GLY A 4 -7.16 -1.06 7.11
C GLY A 4 -6.57 -1.42 5.73
N LYS A 5 -6.83 -0.65 4.66
CA LYS A 5 -6.23 -0.89 3.32
C LYS A 5 -4.70 -0.94 3.35
N THR A 6 -4.07 0.09 3.91
CA THR A 6 -2.61 0.16 4.09
C THR A 6 -2.11 -1.00 4.95
N THR A 7 -2.84 -1.38 6.00
CA THR A 7 -2.51 -2.53 6.84
C THR A 7 -2.52 -3.82 6.03
N LEU A 8 -3.55 -4.07 5.22
CA LEU A 8 -3.63 -5.24 4.35
C LEU A 8 -2.49 -5.25 3.32
N ALA A 9 -2.21 -4.12 2.67
CA ALA A 9 -1.10 -4.02 1.74
C ALA A 9 0.25 -4.31 2.40
N LYS A 10 0.48 -3.86 3.65
CA LYS A 10 1.69 -4.19 4.43
C LYS A 10 1.78 -5.68 4.73
N LEU A 11 0.66 -6.35 5.03
CA LEU A 11 0.65 -7.80 5.23
C LEU A 11 1.05 -8.57 3.96
N VAL A 12 0.60 -8.10 2.79
CA VAL A 12 1.00 -8.67 1.49
C VAL A 12 2.48 -8.41 1.22
N PHE A 13 2.93 -7.16 1.35
CA PHE A 13 4.29 -6.74 1.07
C PHE A 13 5.33 -7.47 1.94
N ASN A 14 5.03 -7.68 3.22
CA ASN A 14 5.91 -8.36 4.17
C ASN A 14 5.76 -9.90 4.15
N ASN A 15 4.90 -10.45 3.28
CA ASN A 15 4.69 -11.89 3.23
C ASN A 15 5.89 -12.60 2.61
N SER A 16 6.38 -13.66 3.26
CA SER A 16 7.56 -14.40 2.82
C SER A 16 7.38 -15.14 1.49
N THR A 17 6.15 -15.47 1.11
CA THR A 17 5.86 -16.09 -0.20
C THR A 17 5.92 -15.03 -1.30
N VAL A 18 5.43 -13.82 -1.01
CA VAL A 18 5.51 -12.67 -1.92
C VAL A 18 6.97 -12.26 -2.11
N SER A 19 7.74 -12.11 -1.03
CA SER A 19 9.15 -11.72 -1.13
C SER A 19 10.05 -12.73 -1.84
N LYS A 20 9.66 -14.01 -1.91
CA LYS A 20 10.34 -15.03 -2.71
C LYS A 20 9.91 -15.05 -4.18
N HIS A 21 8.76 -14.46 -4.50
CA HIS A 21 8.21 -14.46 -5.85
C HIS A 21 8.70 -13.29 -6.70
N PHE A 22 8.93 -12.13 -6.06
CA PHE A 22 9.38 -10.90 -6.70
C PHE A 22 10.87 -10.66 -6.40
N ASP A 23 11.61 -10.21 -7.40
CA ASP A 23 13.02 -9.83 -7.26
C ASP A 23 13.16 -8.47 -6.58
N VAL A 24 12.19 -7.58 -6.81
CA VAL A 24 12.17 -6.23 -6.27
C VAL A 24 10.79 -5.94 -5.70
N LEU A 25 10.76 -5.44 -4.46
CA LEU A 25 9.56 -4.98 -3.79
C LEU A 25 9.74 -3.49 -3.47
N LEU A 26 8.87 -2.66 -4.04
CA LEU A 26 8.86 -1.21 -3.83
C LEU A 26 7.59 -0.78 -3.12
N TRP A 27 7.72 0.15 -2.19
CA TRP A 27 6.58 0.79 -1.52
C TRP A 27 6.75 2.29 -1.63
N VAL A 28 5.79 2.96 -2.26
CA VAL A 28 5.75 4.43 -2.34
C VAL A 28 4.47 4.96 -1.74
N TYR A 29 4.59 6.04 -0.98
CA TYR A 29 3.42 6.76 -0.47
C TYR A 29 3.05 7.90 -1.43
N VAL A 30 1.86 7.83 -2.01
CA VAL A 30 1.38 8.86 -2.95
C VAL A 30 0.73 9.99 -2.17
N SER A 31 1.42 11.12 -2.06
CA SER A 31 0.83 12.31 -1.44
C SER A 31 -0.40 12.81 -2.20
N VAL A 32 -1.27 13.54 -1.50
CA VAL A 32 -2.47 14.19 -2.08
C VAL A 32 -2.12 15.01 -3.33
N HIS A 33 -0.96 15.68 -3.31
CA HIS A 33 -0.38 16.29 -4.50
C HIS A 33 0.47 15.25 -5.22
N PHE A 34 0.05 14.87 -6.42
CA PHE A 34 0.80 13.97 -7.26
C PHE A 34 2.03 14.69 -7.83
N ASP A 35 3.21 14.14 -7.52
CA ASP A 35 4.49 14.57 -8.05
C ASP A 35 5.26 13.34 -8.53
N GLN A 36 5.27 13.17 -9.86
CA GLN A 36 5.91 12.04 -10.53
C GLN A 36 7.40 11.94 -10.21
N ASN A 37 8.12 13.06 -10.19
CA ASN A 37 9.56 13.07 -9.93
C ASN A 37 9.86 12.66 -8.50
N LYS A 38 9.06 13.15 -7.54
CA LYS A 38 9.19 12.76 -6.14
C LYS A 38 8.94 11.26 -5.96
N ILE A 39 7.91 10.72 -6.60
CA ILE A 39 7.59 9.30 -6.52
C ILE A 39 8.71 8.44 -7.14
N MET A 40 9.21 8.82 -8.32
CA MET A 40 10.35 8.13 -8.95
C MET A 40 11.60 8.19 -8.06
N GLN A 41 11.86 9.31 -7.42
CA GLN A 41 12.97 9.44 -6.47
C GLN A 41 12.78 8.51 -5.26
N GLU A 42 11.58 8.42 -4.69
CA GLU A 42 11.28 7.50 -3.58
C GLU A 42 11.46 6.03 -3.97
N MET A 43 11.08 5.66 -5.20
CA MET A 43 11.38 4.33 -5.75
C MET A 43 12.89 4.08 -5.84
N LEU A 44 13.67 5.04 -6.36
CA LEU A 44 15.12 4.94 -6.46
C LEU A 44 15.77 4.80 -5.08
N ASP A 45 15.33 5.59 -4.10
CA ASP A 45 15.88 5.60 -2.75
C ASP A 45 15.62 4.27 -2.01
N SER A 46 14.66 3.47 -2.48
CA SER A 46 14.39 2.13 -1.94
C SER A 46 15.47 1.09 -2.30
N PHE A 47 16.28 1.35 -3.33
CA PHE A 47 17.41 0.47 -3.69
C PHE A 47 18.61 0.74 -2.80
N CYS A 48 19.23 -0.31 -2.26
CA CYS A 48 20.39 -0.22 -1.37
C CYS A 48 21.55 -1.10 -1.87
N GLY A 49 22.78 -0.60 -1.77
CA GLY A 49 24.00 -1.31 -2.20
C GLY A 49 24.90 -0.44 -3.08
N ASP A 50 26.21 -0.68 -3.01
CA ASP A 50 27.24 0.15 -3.64
C ASP A 50 27.04 0.28 -5.17
N GLU A 51 26.66 -0.80 -5.85
CA GLU A 51 26.39 -0.81 -7.29
C GLU A 51 25.19 0.09 -7.70
N HIS A 52 24.16 0.17 -6.85
CA HIS A 52 23.00 1.02 -7.11
C HIS A 52 23.28 2.50 -6.80
N ASP A 53 24.19 2.75 -5.87
CA ASP A 53 24.54 4.08 -5.40
C ASP A 53 25.18 4.96 -6.48
N GLU A 54 26.01 4.38 -7.36
CA GLU A 54 26.61 5.10 -8.49
C GLU A 54 25.53 5.58 -9.48
N ILE A 55 24.56 4.71 -9.78
CA ILE A 55 23.47 4.99 -10.72
C ILE A 55 22.53 6.06 -10.14
N LYS A 56 22.16 5.94 -8.86
CA LYS A 56 21.31 6.94 -8.18
C LYS A 56 21.97 8.32 -8.17
N LYS A 57 23.29 8.40 -7.93
CA LYS A 57 24.05 9.66 -7.83
C LYS A 57 24.40 10.28 -9.19
N SER A 58 24.26 9.54 -10.30
CA SER A 58 24.51 10.08 -11.64
C SER A 58 23.63 11.31 -11.91
N LYS A 59 24.26 12.44 -12.25
CA LYS A 59 23.54 13.69 -12.62
C LYS A 59 23.20 13.75 -14.10
N GLU A 60 23.78 12.86 -14.90
CA GLU A 60 23.61 12.82 -16.35
C GLU A 60 22.37 12.02 -16.75
N LEU A 61 22.00 11.01 -15.95
CA LEU A 61 20.82 10.18 -16.18
C LEU A 61 19.56 10.83 -15.60
N GLN A 62 18.46 10.78 -16.36
CA GLN A 62 17.15 11.14 -15.84
C GLN A 62 16.65 10.07 -14.85
N LEU A 63 15.66 10.42 -14.02
CA LEU A 63 15.07 9.48 -13.04
C LEU A 63 14.51 8.23 -13.72
N GLN A 64 13.85 8.43 -14.86
CA GLN A 64 13.30 7.35 -15.69
C GLN A 64 14.39 6.37 -16.14
N ASP A 65 15.51 6.86 -16.68
CA ASP A 65 16.60 6.01 -17.17
C ASP A 65 17.24 5.20 -16.03
N LYS A 66 17.34 5.79 -14.83
CA LYS A 66 17.84 5.10 -13.64
C LYS A 66 16.92 3.97 -13.22
N LEU A 67 15.60 4.21 -13.19
CA LEU A 67 14.62 3.18 -12.87
C LEU A 67 14.59 2.08 -13.93
N ASP A 68 14.59 2.44 -15.22
CA ASP A 68 14.64 1.48 -16.33
C ASP A 68 15.86 0.56 -16.21
N TYR A 69 17.03 1.09 -15.83
CA TYR A 69 18.21 0.27 -15.60
C TYR A 69 18.06 -0.65 -14.38
N LEU A 70 17.64 -0.11 -13.24
CA LEU A 70 17.58 -0.86 -11.97
C LEU A 70 16.50 -1.94 -11.96
N LEU A 71 15.41 -1.73 -12.68
CA LEU A 71 14.29 -2.65 -12.80
C LEU A 71 14.46 -3.65 -13.95
N LYS A 72 15.48 -3.46 -14.80
CA LYS A 72 15.72 -4.31 -15.96
C LYS A 72 15.84 -5.78 -15.57
N SER A 73 15.08 -6.63 -16.26
CA SER A 73 15.07 -8.08 -16.06
C SER A 73 14.76 -8.51 -14.61
N LYS A 74 13.99 -7.69 -13.88
CA LYS A 74 13.47 -7.99 -12.53
C LYS A 74 11.97 -8.18 -12.56
N ARG A 75 11.45 -9.15 -11.81
CA ARG A 75 10.03 -9.19 -11.47
C ARG A 75 9.77 -8.28 -10.28
N VAL A 76 8.88 -7.31 -10.46
CA VAL A 76 8.68 -6.21 -9.52
C VAL A 76 7.26 -6.23 -8.95
N LEU A 77 7.15 -6.09 -7.63
CA LEU A 77 5.92 -5.67 -6.97
C LEU A 77 6.07 -4.21 -6.55
N LEU A 78 5.24 -3.33 -7.09
CA LEU A 78 5.15 -1.94 -6.68
C LEU A 78 3.87 -1.71 -5.88
N VAL A 79 3.98 -1.28 -4.62
CA VAL A 79 2.86 -0.81 -3.82
C VAL A 79 2.79 0.71 -3.87
N MET A 80 1.64 1.23 -4.28
CA MET A 80 1.35 2.67 -4.32
C MET A 80 0.26 2.97 -3.30
N ASP A 81 0.67 3.49 -2.15
CA ASP A 81 -0.19 3.65 -0.98
C ASP A 81 -0.88 5.03 -0.96
N ASP A 82 -2.17 5.03 -0.62
CA ASP A 82 -3.09 6.17 -0.50
C ASP A 82 -3.15 7.05 -1.76
N MET A 83 -3.34 6.47 -2.95
CA MET A 83 -3.50 7.22 -4.20
C MET A 83 -4.77 8.08 -4.24
N TRP A 84 -4.64 9.34 -4.63
CA TRP A 84 -5.73 10.34 -4.71
C TRP A 84 -5.99 10.92 -6.10
N GLU A 85 -4.94 11.05 -6.91
CA GLU A 85 -4.99 11.70 -8.23
C GLU A 85 -5.62 10.77 -9.27
N ASP A 86 -6.70 11.22 -9.89
CA ASP A 86 -7.51 10.47 -10.87
C ASP A 86 -7.80 11.26 -12.16
N SER A 87 -7.11 12.38 -12.40
CA SER A 87 -7.38 13.26 -13.55
C SER A 87 -6.41 13.13 -14.72
N THR A 88 -5.24 12.50 -14.53
CA THR A 88 -4.16 12.46 -15.55
C THR A 88 -3.58 11.06 -15.69
N LYS A 89 -4.17 10.25 -16.58
CA LYS A 89 -3.72 8.87 -16.84
C LYS A 89 -2.31 8.83 -17.43
N GLU A 90 -1.98 9.77 -18.31
CA GLU A 90 -0.71 9.79 -19.05
C GLU A 90 0.50 9.86 -18.11
N LYS A 91 0.38 10.58 -16.98
CA LYS A 91 1.45 10.66 -15.98
C LYS A 91 1.67 9.34 -15.25
N TRP A 92 0.60 8.58 -15.04
CA TRP A 92 0.68 7.25 -14.43
C TRP A 92 1.25 6.23 -15.40
N ASP A 93 0.81 6.27 -16.66
CA ASP A 93 1.36 5.42 -17.72
C ASP A 93 2.87 5.71 -17.88
N GLU A 94 3.28 6.96 -17.83
CA GLU A 94 4.70 7.34 -17.87
C GLU A 94 5.47 6.82 -16.65
N LEU A 95 4.94 7.01 -15.43
CA LEU A 95 5.56 6.50 -14.21
C LEU A 95 5.73 4.98 -14.22
N LEU A 96 4.75 4.24 -14.77
CA LEU A 96 4.73 2.78 -14.80
C LEU A 96 5.47 2.20 -16.02
N ASN A 97 5.90 3.02 -16.98
CA ASN A 97 6.66 2.58 -18.15
C ASN A 97 7.86 1.68 -17.85
N PRO A 98 8.68 1.88 -16.80
CA PRO A 98 9.79 0.96 -16.50
C PRO A 98 9.31 -0.48 -16.26
N LEU A 99 8.14 -0.63 -15.65
CA LEU A 99 7.53 -1.91 -15.32
C LEU A 99 6.88 -2.56 -16.54
N LEU A 100 6.29 -1.74 -17.43
CA LEU A 100 5.61 -2.18 -18.63
C LEU A 100 6.56 -2.59 -19.76
N LYS A 101 7.71 -1.92 -19.88
CA LYS A 101 8.75 -2.20 -20.89
C LYS A 101 9.70 -3.33 -20.48
N ASN A 102 9.56 -3.84 -19.27
CA ASN A 102 10.41 -4.88 -18.73
C ASN A 102 10.22 -6.18 -19.53
N ASP A 103 11.34 -6.87 -19.80
CA ASP A 103 11.36 -8.13 -20.53
C ASP A 103 10.88 -9.33 -19.68
N VAL A 104 10.65 -9.12 -18.38
CA VAL A 104 10.15 -10.12 -17.45
C VAL A 104 8.65 -9.98 -17.21
N MET A 105 7.93 -11.08 -17.42
CA MET A 105 6.51 -11.19 -17.10
C MET A 105 6.26 -11.36 -15.59
N GLY A 106 5.10 -10.86 -15.14
CA GLY A 106 4.62 -11.02 -13.76
C GLY A 106 4.86 -9.82 -12.86
N ASN A 107 5.23 -8.66 -13.42
CA ASN A 107 5.21 -7.40 -12.67
C ASN A 107 3.79 -7.11 -12.15
N SER A 108 3.69 -6.60 -10.94
CA SER A 108 2.41 -6.32 -10.28
C SER A 108 2.44 -4.95 -9.64
N VAL A 109 1.33 -4.20 -9.77
CA VAL A 109 1.13 -2.92 -9.10
C VAL A 109 -0.06 -3.07 -8.16
N LEU A 110 0.17 -2.86 -6.86
CA LEU A 110 -0.88 -2.85 -5.84
C LEU A 110 -1.15 -1.41 -5.43
N VAL A 111 -2.36 -0.95 -5.69
CA VAL A 111 -2.80 0.41 -5.33
C VAL A 111 -3.72 0.35 -4.13
N THR A 112 -3.48 1.20 -3.13
CA THR A 112 -4.49 1.50 -2.10
C THR A 112 -5.09 2.87 -2.36
N THR A 113 -6.42 2.97 -2.38
CA THR A 113 -7.11 4.24 -2.63
C THR A 113 -8.44 4.31 -1.90
N ARG A 114 -8.95 5.53 -1.70
CA ARG A 114 -10.30 5.81 -1.20
C ARG A 114 -11.27 6.14 -2.32
N LYS A 115 -10.76 6.38 -3.54
CA LYS A 115 -11.52 6.85 -4.69
C LYS A 115 -11.63 5.72 -5.71
N PRO A 116 -12.83 5.14 -5.93
CA PRO A 116 -13.02 4.13 -6.98
C PRO A 116 -12.60 4.62 -8.37
N SER A 117 -12.71 5.92 -8.64
CA SER A 117 -12.27 6.57 -9.88
C SER A 117 -10.77 6.40 -10.17
N VAL A 118 -9.91 6.33 -9.14
CA VAL A 118 -8.48 6.02 -9.32
C VAL A 118 -8.32 4.63 -9.93
N ALA A 119 -9.05 3.65 -9.40
CA ALA A 119 -8.98 2.27 -9.87
C ALA A 119 -9.48 2.12 -11.33
N THR A 120 -10.48 2.94 -11.71
CA THR A 120 -10.96 3.03 -13.10
C THR A 120 -9.94 3.69 -14.02
N MET A 121 -9.33 4.81 -13.60
CA MET A 121 -8.34 5.54 -14.41
C MET A 121 -7.12 4.68 -14.74
N ILE A 122 -6.60 3.92 -13.76
CA ILE A 122 -5.46 3.01 -13.98
C ILE A 122 -5.85 1.68 -14.65
N GLU A 123 -7.13 1.51 -15.00
CA GLU A 123 -7.67 0.28 -15.61
C GLU A 123 -7.28 -0.98 -14.81
N ALA A 124 -7.43 -0.92 -13.48
CA ALA A 124 -6.96 -2.00 -12.62
C ALA A 124 -7.68 -3.31 -12.98
N ALA A 125 -6.90 -4.38 -13.16
CA ALA A 125 -7.42 -5.69 -13.55
C ALA A 125 -8.36 -6.28 -12.49
N ASP A 126 -8.05 -6.06 -11.21
CA ASP A 126 -8.80 -6.56 -10.07
C ASP A 126 -9.05 -5.45 -9.04
N HIS A 127 -10.15 -5.56 -8.30
CA HIS A 127 -10.54 -4.63 -7.25
C HIS A 127 -10.97 -5.36 -5.98
N ILE A 128 -10.43 -4.93 -4.83
CA ILE A 128 -10.82 -5.42 -3.51
C ILE A 128 -11.42 -4.26 -2.72
N ASN A 129 -12.73 -4.34 -2.48
CA ASN A 129 -13.41 -3.41 -1.58
C ASN A 129 -13.25 -3.90 -0.14
N LEU A 130 -12.50 -3.16 0.67
CA LEU A 130 -12.43 -3.40 2.11
C LEU A 130 -13.57 -2.71 2.83
N ASP A 131 -14.46 -3.52 3.39
CA ASP A 131 -15.49 -3.10 4.34
C ASP A 131 -14.95 -3.03 5.77
N GLY A 132 -15.78 -2.53 6.69
CA GLY A 132 -15.51 -2.61 8.13
C GLY A 132 -15.45 -4.06 8.62
N LEU A 133 -14.81 -4.26 9.77
CA LEU A 133 -14.76 -5.55 10.44
C LEU A 133 -16.17 -6.01 10.83
N LYS A 134 -16.37 -7.33 10.79
CA LYS A 134 -17.58 -7.96 11.31
C LYS A 134 -17.67 -7.70 12.81
N LYS A 135 -18.90 -7.69 13.34
CA LYS A 135 -19.19 -7.31 14.73
C LYS A 135 -18.33 -8.05 15.76
N ASP A 136 -18.16 -9.37 15.59
CA ASP A 136 -17.40 -10.21 16.53
C ASP A 136 -15.89 -9.91 16.47
N ASP A 137 -15.33 -9.80 15.26
CA ASP A 137 -13.91 -9.44 15.07
C ASP A 137 -13.62 -8.03 15.58
N PHE A 138 -14.53 -7.09 15.32
CA PHE A 138 -14.43 -5.72 15.82
C PHE A 138 -14.54 -5.65 17.34
N TRP A 139 -15.40 -6.46 17.95
CA TRP A 139 -15.49 -6.56 19.40
C TRP A 139 -14.19 -7.08 20.02
N CYS A 140 -13.55 -8.05 19.39
CA CYS A 140 -12.23 -8.53 19.81
C CYS A 140 -11.18 -7.42 19.73
N LEU A 141 -11.09 -6.72 18.60
CA LEU A 141 -10.18 -5.59 18.41
C LEU A 141 -10.44 -4.49 19.45
N PHE A 142 -11.69 -4.09 19.65
CA PHE A 142 -12.07 -3.05 20.60
C PHE A 142 -11.64 -3.38 22.02
N LYS A 143 -11.86 -4.62 22.47
CA LYS A 143 -11.39 -5.07 23.79
C LYS A 143 -9.87 -5.03 23.90
N GLU A 144 -9.17 -5.44 22.85
CA GLU A 144 -7.70 -5.39 22.81
C GLU A 144 -7.19 -3.93 22.86
N CYS A 145 -7.84 -2.98 22.20
CA CYS A 145 -7.52 -1.55 22.30
C CYS A 145 -7.72 -0.98 23.71
N VAL A 146 -8.78 -1.38 24.41
CA VAL A 146 -9.14 -0.84 25.73
C VAL A 146 -8.34 -1.47 26.86
N PHE A 147 -8.15 -2.79 26.83
CA PHE A 147 -7.58 -3.56 27.94
C PHE A 147 -6.17 -4.10 27.64
N GLY A 148 -5.66 -3.93 26.42
CA GLY A 148 -4.40 -4.51 25.99
C GLY A 148 -4.40 -6.04 26.05
N HIS A 149 -3.27 -6.62 26.46
CA HIS A 149 -3.12 -8.06 26.66
C HIS A 149 -3.55 -8.53 28.06
N GLU A 150 -4.14 -7.65 28.86
CA GLU A 150 -4.67 -8.07 30.15
C GLU A 150 -5.91 -8.93 29.91
N ASN A 151 -5.93 -10.12 30.50
CA ASN A 151 -7.10 -11.00 30.51
C ASN A 151 -8.20 -10.37 31.40
N TYR A 152 -8.79 -9.28 30.92
CA TYR A 152 -9.89 -8.59 31.57
C TYR A 152 -11.03 -9.58 31.77
N LYS A 153 -11.33 -9.86 33.05
CA LYS A 153 -12.29 -10.91 33.44
C LYS A 153 -13.76 -10.53 33.27
N GLY A 154 -14.04 -9.37 32.65
CA GLY A 154 -15.39 -8.91 32.34
C GLY A 154 -16.13 -8.36 33.56
N GLU A 155 -16.19 -7.03 33.72
CA GLU A 155 -17.25 -6.42 34.53
C GLU A 155 -18.50 -6.34 33.64
N PRO A 156 -19.61 -7.04 33.95
CA PRO A 156 -20.77 -7.14 33.06
C PRO A 156 -21.36 -5.78 32.66
N ARG A 157 -21.24 -4.78 33.53
CA ARG A 157 -21.67 -3.40 33.25
C ARG A 157 -20.83 -2.74 32.17
N LEU A 158 -19.51 -2.88 32.24
CA LEU A 158 -18.59 -2.28 31.28
C LEU A 158 -18.66 -3.01 29.93
N GLU A 159 -18.86 -4.33 29.93
CA GLU A 159 -19.10 -5.08 28.69
C GLU A 159 -20.36 -4.59 27.96
N LYS A 160 -21.46 -4.38 28.69
CA LYS A 160 -22.70 -3.86 28.10
C LYS A 160 -22.51 -2.47 27.49
N ILE A 161 -21.75 -1.59 28.16
CA ILE A 161 -21.43 -0.25 27.65
C ILE A 161 -20.52 -0.37 26.40
N GLY A 162 -19.49 -1.21 26.46
CA GLY A 162 -18.60 -1.46 25.34
C GLY A 162 -19.34 -1.97 24.11
N GLN A 163 -20.29 -2.88 24.27
CA GLN A 163 -21.09 -3.39 23.15
C GLN A 163 -21.92 -2.29 22.49
N GLN A 164 -22.49 -1.37 23.28
CA GLN A 164 -23.22 -0.20 22.76
C GLN A 164 -22.30 0.78 22.02
N ILE A 165 -21.05 0.92 22.45
CA ILE A 165 -20.04 1.72 21.75
C ILE A 165 -19.71 1.06 20.41
N VAL A 166 -19.39 -0.24 20.42
CA VAL A 166 -19.07 -1.01 19.21
C VAL A 166 -20.18 -0.92 18.15
N ASP A 167 -21.44 -1.04 18.56
CA ASP A 167 -22.57 -0.92 17.64
C ASP A 167 -22.63 0.46 16.95
N LYS A 168 -22.14 1.53 17.62
CA LYS A 168 -22.06 2.88 17.04
C LYS A 168 -20.85 3.08 16.13
N LEU A 169 -19.75 2.35 16.35
CA LEU A 169 -18.50 2.47 15.58
C LEU A 169 -18.54 1.72 14.24
N LYS A 170 -19.55 0.88 14.03
CA LYS A 170 -19.86 0.23 12.73
C LYS A 170 -18.67 -0.53 12.12
N GLY A 171 -17.85 -1.15 12.95
CA GLY A 171 -16.76 -2.02 12.49
C GLY A 171 -15.53 -1.29 11.94
N ASN A 172 -15.42 0.03 12.06
CA ASN A 172 -14.26 0.77 11.54
C ASN A 172 -13.04 0.60 12.46
N PRO A 173 -11.97 -0.12 12.06
CA PRO A 173 -10.83 -0.42 12.92
C PRO A 173 -10.14 0.80 13.52
N LEU A 174 -10.05 1.90 12.77
CA LEU A 174 -9.43 3.14 13.26
C LEU A 174 -10.26 3.82 14.36
N ALA A 175 -11.56 3.52 14.44
CA ALA A 175 -12.46 4.09 15.42
C ALA A 175 -12.58 3.24 16.71
N ALA A 176 -12.04 2.01 16.70
CA ALA A 176 -11.97 1.14 17.89
C ALA A 176 -11.03 1.73 18.93
#